data_AF-A0A2C6AZB1-F1
#
_entry.id   AF-A0A2C6AZB1-F1
#
_cell.length_a   1.000
_cell.length_b   1.000
_cell.length_c   1.000
_cell.angle_alpha   90.00
_cell.angle_beta   90.00
_cell.angle_gamma   90.00
#
_symmetry.space_group_name_H-M   'P 1'
#
loop_
_entity.id
_entity.type
_entity.pdbx_description
1 polymer ?
#
loop_
_entity_poly.entity_id
_entity_poly.type
_entity_poly.pdbx_seq_one_letter_code
_entity_poly.pdbx_strand_id
1 'polypeptide(L)'
;MKKIGLIILLIFSFLLLTNCNKNKNEEKKNERVSFSDESYKLFEKFSNNKKNVMNKLKTLNKEEANKLYEQYVVDNNIILGEISEVTEEFLNNIYYGPEGTEFTEKDWNNTNKILNKYDLELWDIGEGIVTIRELPHLYYDVFKDYVTDDYKEYLKIWAKDDEELYQADAGLVISFEELGERIITWENFLNKFPNSTLKQRVVDLLNSYREDYILGMDNTPTRDGGYDNVPITIYEEAKKEYDRFMKKYPNSPTVELIKYFIENYKNENIYELIKSKIFEKFEKDESIDVISENLGKMIAIKGNYENYILADNNWIADLSEGYIYSGEKEYPIQIIGISTLKGDGSETWTWAWEYSDNFNEKILTFINDIRWIGRDLKLGVFYNSKLKLSDEVNANILSIIACGISGENLAFDNLNLVYTELQGTLYYAIKDLPNEVFSPVDLREFSDIVVSSIDRYTLNHKLFIESFLEWNKTKYKWQGNSIIADFGKDGELKIDFEKEGDKLIFKELYLNEVK
;
A
#
# COMPACT_ATOMS: atom_id res chain seq x y z
N MET A 1 25.20 -55.50 -76.67
CA MET A 1 25.11 -55.13 -78.11
C MET A 1 23.67 -54.79 -78.44
N LYS A 2 23.50 -53.73 -79.25
CA LYS A 2 22.27 -53.01 -79.62
C LYS A 2 21.13 -53.90 -80.18
N LYS A 3 19.89 -53.42 -79.95
CA LYS A 3 18.73 -53.30 -80.87
C LYS A 3 17.60 -52.65 -80.04
N ILE A 4 17.29 -51.35 -80.11
CA ILE A 4 16.73 -50.52 -81.21
C ILE A 4 15.51 -51.17 -81.89
N GLY A 5 14.35 -50.58 -81.60
CA GLY A 5 13.14 -50.51 -82.44
C GLY A 5 12.21 -49.45 -81.81
N LEU A 6 12.06 -48.25 -82.38
CA LEU A 6 11.20 -47.82 -83.51
C LEU A 6 9.95 -47.09 -82.95
N ILE A 7 9.96 -45.75 -82.84
CA ILE A 7 9.33 -44.70 -83.70
C ILE A 7 7.78 -44.70 -83.59
N ILE A 8 7.10 -43.59 -83.24
CA ILE A 8 6.58 -42.54 -84.15
C ILE A 8 6.18 -41.26 -83.36
N LEU A 9 6.53 -40.11 -83.98
CA LEU A 9 6.05 -38.72 -83.89
C LEU A 9 5.12 -38.29 -82.73
N LEU A 10 5.47 -37.15 -82.11
CA LEU A 10 4.55 -36.00 -82.07
C LEU A 10 5.31 -34.67 -81.92
N ILE A 11 5.06 -33.82 -82.91
CA ILE A 11 5.51 -32.44 -83.08
C ILE A 11 4.66 -31.54 -82.18
N PHE A 12 5.31 -30.58 -81.50
CA PHE A 12 4.78 -29.32 -80.99
C PHE A 12 3.31 -29.28 -80.49
N SER A 13 3.16 -29.23 -79.16
CA SER A 13 2.35 -28.16 -78.56
C SER A 13 3.11 -27.55 -77.38
N PHE A 14 3.54 -26.33 -77.66
CA PHE A 14 4.15 -25.36 -76.78
C PHE A 14 3.20 -25.02 -75.61
N LEU A 15 3.79 -24.66 -74.47
CA LEU A 15 3.22 -23.94 -73.32
C LEU A 15 2.31 -24.71 -72.34
N LEU A 16 2.63 -24.53 -71.06
CA LEU A 16 1.91 -24.91 -69.83
C LEU A 16 2.13 -26.40 -69.46
N LEU A 17 3.03 -26.76 -68.54
CA LEU A 17 3.01 -26.35 -67.14
C LEU A 17 4.44 -26.30 -66.58
N THR A 18 4.78 -25.13 -66.09
CA THR A 18 6.02 -24.73 -65.45
C THR A 18 6.19 -25.38 -64.08
N ASN A 19 7.38 -25.95 -63.90
CA ASN A 19 8.27 -25.74 -62.76
C ASN A 19 7.73 -26.07 -61.35
N CYS A 20 8.04 -27.30 -60.91
CA CYS A 20 8.30 -27.57 -59.50
C CYS A 20 9.33 -26.57 -58.95
N ASN A 21 8.98 -25.83 -57.90
CA ASN A 21 9.96 -25.49 -56.88
C ASN A 21 9.31 -25.35 -55.50
N LYS A 22 10.00 -25.92 -54.52
CA LYS A 22 9.67 -26.00 -53.10
C LYS A 22 9.11 -24.68 -52.55
N ASN A 23 7.84 -24.67 -52.15
CA ASN A 23 7.37 -23.68 -51.19
C ASN A 23 7.74 -24.16 -49.78
N LYS A 24 8.65 -23.42 -49.16
CA LYS A 24 8.84 -23.36 -47.71
C LYS A 24 7.47 -23.12 -47.08
N ASN A 25 7.19 -23.77 -45.95
CA ASN A 25 6.15 -23.31 -45.03
C ASN A 25 6.58 -21.92 -44.52
N GLU A 26 6.22 -20.87 -45.26
CA GLU A 26 6.16 -19.52 -44.70
C GLU A 26 5.05 -19.54 -43.65
N GLU A 27 5.39 -19.24 -42.40
CA GLU A 27 4.40 -18.92 -41.38
C GLU A 27 3.48 -17.83 -41.96
N LYS A 28 2.20 -18.16 -42.15
CA LYS A 28 1.20 -17.15 -42.49
C LYS A 28 1.26 -16.07 -41.41
N LYS A 29 1.74 -14.88 -41.77
CA LYS A 29 1.72 -13.68 -40.93
C LYS A 29 0.28 -13.48 -40.45
N ASN A 30 0.04 -13.60 -39.14
CA ASN A 30 -1.28 -13.36 -38.56
C ASN A 30 -1.49 -11.85 -38.53
N GLU A 31 -2.24 -11.30 -39.49
CA GLU A 31 -2.45 -9.85 -39.61
C GLU A 31 -3.14 -9.24 -38.38
N ARG A 32 -3.81 -10.05 -37.54
CA ARG A 32 -4.46 -9.59 -36.29
C ARG A 32 -3.49 -9.32 -35.14
N VAL A 33 -2.28 -9.87 -35.17
CA VAL A 33 -1.28 -9.71 -34.11
C VAL A 33 -0.18 -8.81 -34.63
N SER A 34 -0.41 -7.50 -34.59
CA SER A 34 0.57 -6.48 -34.96
C SER A 34 0.60 -5.35 -33.96
N PHE A 35 1.77 -5.11 -33.39
CA PHE A 35 2.05 -3.94 -32.57
C PHE A 35 2.51 -2.77 -33.43
N SER A 36 2.38 -1.55 -32.91
CA SER A 36 2.89 -0.34 -33.57
C SER A 36 4.42 -0.32 -33.55
N ASP A 37 5.03 0.48 -34.43
CA ASP A 37 6.49 0.71 -34.40
C ASP A 37 6.95 1.29 -33.05
N GLU A 38 6.08 2.03 -32.38
CA GLU A 38 6.33 2.59 -31.05
C GLU A 38 6.36 1.50 -29.97
N SER A 39 5.39 0.59 -29.96
CA SER A 39 5.39 -0.57 -29.07
C SER A 39 6.66 -1.42 -29.25
N TYR A 40 7.07 -1.70 -30.49
CA TYR A 40 8.31 -2.46 -30.74
C TYR A 40 9.57 -1.75 -30.22
N LYS A 41 9.65 -0.41 -30.33
CA LYS A 41 10.76 0.35 -29.74
C LYS A 41 10.79 0.22 -28.22
N LEU A 42 9.64 0.19 -27.56
CA LEU A 42 9.55 0.00 -26.12
C LEU A 42 9.93 -1.43 -25.70
N PHE A 43 9.50 -2.45 -26.45
CA PHE A 43 9.93 -3.84 -26.23
C PHE A 43 11.45 -4.00 -26.38
N GLU A 44 12.04 -3.36 -27.40
CA GLU A 44 13.48 -3.31 -27.58
C GLU A 44 14.19 -2.54 -26.45
N LYS A 45 13.61 -1.42 -25.99
CA LYS A 45 14.11 -0.64 -24.83
C LYS A 45 14.15 -1.52 -23.58
N PHE A 46 13.08 -2.28 -23.31
CA PHE A 46 13.00 -3.24 -22.20
C PHE A 46 14.12 -4.29 -22.27
N SER A 47 14.25 -4.98 -23.42
CA SER A 47 15.30 -5.98 -23.64
C SER A 47 16.73 -5.42 -23.59
N ASN A 48 16.95 -4.20 -24.07
CA ASN A 48 18.26 -3.56 -24.00
C ASN A 48 18.61 -3.14 -22.57
N ASN A 49 17.62 -2.77 -21.75
CA ASN A 49 17.84 -2.50 -20.33
C ASN A 49 18.43 -3.72 -19.61
N LYS A 50 17.86 -4.92 -19.86
CA LYS A 50 18.41 -6.21 -19.36
C LYS A 50 19.90 -6.40 -19.71
N LYS A 51 20.29 -6.14 -20.96
CA LYS A 51 21.70 -6.27 -21.40
C LYS A 51 22.62 -5.29 -20.66
N ASN A 52 22.16 -4.06 -20.43
CA ASN A 52 22.91 -3.06 -19.69
C ASN A 52 23.12 -3.47 -18.23
N VAL A 53 22.07 -3.96 -17.57
CA VAL A 53 22.13 -4.48 -16.20
C VAL A 53 23.07 -5.67 -16.10
N MET A 54 22.95 -6.65 -16.98
CA MET A 54 23.87 -7.80 -17.03
C MET A 54 25.34 -7.41 -17.20
N ASN A 55 25.64 -6.32 -17.90
CA ASN A 55 27.00 -5.82 -18.01
C ASN A 55 27.49 -5.14 -16.73
N LYS A 56 26.65 -4.36 -16.05
CA LYS A 56 26.97 -3.75 -14.75
C LYS A 56 27.22 -4.82 -13.69
N LEU A 57 26.40 -5.86 -13.63
CA LEU A 57 26.48 -6.94 -12.63
C LEU A 57 27.86 -7.63 -12.58
N LYS A 58 28.58 -7.71 -13.70
CA LYS A 58 29.90 -8.38 -13.79
C LYS A 58 30.98 -7.79 -12.88
N THR A 59 30.82 -6.54 -12.43
CA THR A 59 31.82 -5.80 -11.65
C THR A 59 31.37 -5.45 -10.24
N LEU A 60 30.12 -5.71 -9.88
CA LEU A 60 29.54 -5.33 -8.59
C LEU A 60 29.77 -6.41 -7.54
N ASN A 61 29.84 -6.00 -6.27
CA ASN A 61 29.66 -6.94 -5.16
C ASN A 61 28.16 -7.27 -4.96
N LYS A 62 27.87 -8.21 -4.05
CA LYS A 62 26.51 -8.72 -3.87
C LYS A 62 25.54 -7.65 -3.35
N GLU A 63 25.98 -6.82 -2.42
CA GLU A 63 25.18 -5.75 -1.83
C GLU A 63 24.88 -4.64 -2.85
N GLU A 64 25.84 -4.31 -3.70
CA GLU A 64 25.65 -3.39 -4.84
C GLU A 64 24.72 -4.00 -5.90
N ALA A 65 24.80 -5.31 -6.15
CA ALA A 65 23.91 -6.01 -7.06
C ALA A 65 22.45 -5.99 -6.57
N ASN A 66 22.21 -6.10 -5.26
CA ASN A 66 20.87 -5.94 -4.68
C ASN A 66 20.30 -4.54 -4.99
N LYS A 67 21.10 -3.49 -4.79
CA LYS A 67 20.68 -2.10 -5.12
C LYS A 67 20.38 -1.93 -6.61
N LEU A 68 21.18 -2.57 -7.47
CA LEU A 68 20.94 -2.57 -8.91
C LEU A 68 19.65 -3.31 -9.27
N TYR A 69 19.30 -4.39 -8.57
CA TYR A 69 18.00 -5.07 -8.74
C TYR A 69 16.84 -4.14 -8.40
N GLU A 70 16.85 -3.48 -7.25
CA GLU A 70 15.77 -2.57 -6.86
C GLU A 70 15.58 -1.44 -7.89
N GLN A 71 16.68 -0.85 -8.36
CA GLN A 71 16.62 0.16 -9.43
C GLN A 71 16.09 -0.43 -10.74
N TYR A 72 16.49 -1.65 -11.08
CA TYR A 72 16.07 -2.30 -12.33
C TYR A 72 14.57 -2.61 -12.34
N VAL A 73 13.98 -3.00 -11.21
CA VAL A 73 12.53 -3.15 -11.07
C VAL A 73 11.82 -1.82 -11.32
N VAL A 74 12.30 -0.72 -10.72
CA VAL A 74 11.74 0.62 -10.95
C VAL A 74 11.84 1.04 -12.42
N ASP A 75 13.01 0.87 -13.04
CA ASP A 75 13.24 1.19 -14.45
C ASP A 75 12.31 0.37 -15.37
N ASN A 76 12.12 -0.93 -15.07
CA ASN A 76 11.22 -1.80 -15.82
C ASN A 76 9.77 -1.37 -15.67
N ASN A 77 9.31 -1.05 -14.46
CA ASN A 77 7.93 -0.59 -14.23
C ASN A 77 7.60 0.68 -15.01
N ILE A 78 8.56 1.61 -15.14
CA ILE A 78 8.39 2.81 -15.98
C ILE A 78 8.17 2.41 -17.45
N ILE A 79 8.99 1.49 -17.97
CA ILE A 79 8.89 1.03 -19.35
C ILE A 79 7.59 0.23 -19.58
N LEU A 80 7.16 -0.58 -18.61
CA LEU A 80 5.90 -1.32 -18.67
C LEU A 80 4.69 -0.39 -18.63
N GLY A 81 4.76 0.71 -17.88
CA GLY A 81 3.77 1.79 -17.92
C GLY A 81 3.65 2.41 -19.32
N GLU A 82 4.79 2.79 -19.94
CA GLU A 82 4.83 3.29 -21.32
C GLU A 82 4.26 2.25 -22.31
N ILE A 83 4.57 0.95 -22.12
CA ILE A 83 4.03 -0.14 -22.95
C ILE A 83 2.51 -0.22 -22.80
N SER A 84 2.00 -0.19 -21.57
CA SER A 84 0.57 -0.26 -21.27
C SER A 84 -0.18 0.87 -21.98
N GLU A 85 0.30 2.11 -21.89
CA GLU A 85 -0.30 3.27 -22.55
C GLU A 85 -0.37 3.10 -24.07
N VAL A 86 0.73 2.69 -24.73
CA VAL A 86 0.73 2.56 -26.20
C VAL A 86 0.05 1.28 -26.71
N THR A 87 -0.27 0.33 -25.83
CA THR A 87 -0.94 -0.93 -26.17
C THR A 87 -2.38 -1.02 -25.65
N GLU A 88 -2.88 0.02 -24.97
CA GLU A 88 -4.21 0.05 -24.35
C GLU A 88 -5.33 -0.39 -25.31
N GLU A 89 -5.38 0.18 -26.52
CA GLU A 89 -6.40 -0.17 -27.51
C GLU A 89 -6.31 -1.65 -27.91
N PHE A 90 -5.10 -2.18 -28.10
CA PHE A 90 -4.89 -3.59 -28.43
C PHE A 90 -5.36 -4.50 -27.29
N LEU A 91 -4.99 -4.17 -26.05
CA LEU A 91 -5.31 -4.96 -24.86
C LEU A 91 -6.81 -4.95 -24.56
N ASN A 92 -7.46 -3.79 -24.64
CA ASN A 92 -8.92 -3.68 -24.46
C ASN A 92 -9.68 -4.48 -25.52
N ASN A 93 -9.21 -4.50 -26.76
CA ASN A 93 -9.82 -5.26 -27.84
C ASN A 93 -9.71 -6.79 -27.68
N ILE A 94 -8.91 -7.30 -26.72
CA ILE A 94 -8.86 -8.74 -26.43
C ILE A 94 -10.23 -9.22 -25.94
N TYR A 95 -10.87 -8.46 -25.03
CA TYR A 95 -12.18 -8.79 -24.48
C TYR A 95 -13.32 -7.97 -25.08
N TYR A 96 -13.06 -6.73 -25.50
CA TYR A 96 -14.08 -5.77 -25.94
C TYR A 96 -13.96 -5.40 -27.43
N GLY A 97 -13.30 -6.27 -28.22
CA GLY A 97 -13.16 -6.08 -29.66
C GLY A 97 -14.51 -6.08 -30.40
N PRO A 98 -14.57 -5.50 -31.62
CA PRO A 98 -15.78 -5.55 -32.45
C PRO A 98 -16.30 -6.97 -32.68
N GLU A 99 -17.63 -7.11 -32.79
CA GLU A 99 -18.29 -8.39 -33.07
C GLU A 99 -17.69 -9.06 -34.35
N GLY A 100 -17.35 -10.34 -34.26
CA GLY A 100 -16.68 -11.08 -35.34
C GLY A 100 -15.15 -10.93 -35.40
N THR A 101 -14.54 -10.22 -34.43
CA THR A 101 -13.09 -10.06 -34.28
C THR A 101 -12.54 -10.68 -32.99
N GLU A 102 -13.26 -11.65 -32.42
CA GLU A 102 -12.94 -12.26 -31.12
C GLU A 102 -11.49 -12.74 -31.07
N PHE A 103 -10.79 -12.35 -30.00
CA PHE A 103 -9.41 -12.74 -29.76
C PHE A 103 -9.36 -14.22 -29.35
N THR A 104 -8.66 -15.05 -30.12
CA THR A 104 -8.63 -16.50 -29.90
C THR A 104 -7.41 -16.95 -29.10
N GLU A 105 -7.45 -18.16 -28.54
CA GLU A 105 -6.28 -18.79 -27.92
C GLU A 105 -5.07 -18.86 -28.89
N LYS A 106 -5.33 -18.99 -30.20
CA LYS A 106 -4.28 -18.95 -31.22
C LYS A 106 -3.66 -17.56 -31.33
N ASP A 107 -4.47 -16.50 -31.24
CA ASP A 107 -3.98 -15.12 -31.25
C ASP A 107 -3.19 -14.80 -29.99
N TRP A 108 -3.64 -15.27 -28.82
CA TRP A 108 -2.91 -15.21 -27.55
C TRP A 108 -1.52 -15.86 -27.66
N ASN A 109 -1.49 -17.11 -28.10
CA ASN A 109 -0.25 -17.86 -28.28
C ASN A 109 0.69 -17.21 -29.32
N ASN A 110 0.15 -16.63 -30.40
CA ASN A 110 0.95 -15.93 -31.39
C ASN A 110 1.50 -14.60 -30.86
N THR A 111 0.72 -13.88 -30.04
CA THR A 111 1.15 -12.64 -29.38
C THR A 111 2.28 -12.92 -28.40
N ASN A 112 2.13 -13.94 -27.54
CA ASN A 112 3.19 -14.36 -26.62
C ASN A 112 4.45 -14.84 -27.34
N LYS A 113 4.35 -15.48 -28.51
CA LYS A 113 5.55 -15.78 -29.32
C LYS A 113 6.33 -14.53 -29.77
N ILE A 114 5.66 -13.39 -29.94
CA ILE A 114 6.30 -12.12 -30.26
C ILE A 114 6.89 -11.51 -28.99
N LEU A 115 6.07 -11.37 -27.94
CA LEU A 115 6.46 -10.74 -26.68
C LEU A 115 7.60 -11.48 -25.96
N ASN A 116 7.58 -12.83 -25.96
CA ASN A 116 8.61 -13.64 -25.30
C ASN A 116 10.02 -13.42 -25.88
N LYS A 117 10.15 -12.89 -27.11
CA LYS A 117 11.45 -12.50 -27.69
C LYS A 117 12.09 -11.34 -26.94
N TYR A 118 11.28 -10.60 -26.18
CA TYR A 118 11.66 -9.43 -25.43
C TYR A 118 11.59 -9.62 -23.91
N ASP A 119 11.43 -10.87 -23.45
CA ASP A 119 11.18 -11.24 -22.06
C ASP A 119 9.86 -10.66 -21.49
N LEU A 120 8.83 -10.54 -22.35
CA LEU A 120 7.49 -10.06 -22.01
C LEU A 120 6.42 -11.11 -22.32
N GLU A 121 5.25 -11.01 -21.69
CA GLU A 121 4.07 -11.84 -21.96
C GLU A 121 2.76 -11.09 -21.77
N LEU A 122 1.69 -11.56 -22.43
CA LEU A 122 0.31 -11.22 -22.08
C LEU A 122 -0.07 -11.85 -20.75
N TRP A 123 -0.74 -11.08 -19.92
CA TRP A 123 -1.18 -11.49 -18.60
C TRP A 123 -2.60 -11.04 -18.32
N ASP A 124 -3.49 -12.01 -18.11
CA ASP A 124 -4.88 -11.75 -17.72
C ASP A 124 -4.94 -11.54 -16.22
N ILE A 125 -5.46 -10.39 -15.79
CA ILE A 125 -5.56 -10.02 -14.37
C ILE A 125 -6.98 -10.13 -13.82
N GLY A 126 -7.90 -10.70 -14.58
CA GLY A 126 -9.33 -10.78 -14.24
C GLY A 126 -10.12 -9.56 -14.73
N GLU A 127 -11.44 -9.60 -14.52
CA GLU A 127 -12.36 -8.49 -14.85
C GLU A 127 -12.32 -8.04 -16.32
N GLY A 128 -11.91 -8.93 -17.22
CA GLY A 128 -11.73 -8.62 -18.64
C GLY A 128 -10.53 -7.69 -18.92
N ILE A 129 -9.57 -7.62 -18.00
CA ILE A 129 -8.37 -6.78 -18.14
C ILE A 129 -7.16 -7.66 -18.45
N VAL A 130 -6.43 -7.29 -19.51
CA VAL A 130 -5.17 -7.93 -19.90
C VAL A 130 -4.07 -6.87 -19.90
N THR A 131 -2.90 -7.23 -19.42
CA THR A 131 -1.69 -6.40 -19.46
C THR A 131 -0.54 -7.10 -20.18
N ILE A 132 0.50 -6.34 -20.51
CA ILE A 132 1.80 -6.88 -20.90
C ILE A 132 2.75 -6.70 -19.73
N ARG A 133 3.32 -7.80 -19.25
CA ARG A 133 4.28 -7.81 -18.13
C ARG A 133 5.57 -8.52 -18.51
N GLU A 134 6.57 -8.46 -17.64
CA GLU A 134 7.77 -9.29 -17.71
C GLU A 134 7.47 -10.79 -17.50
N LEU A 135 8.33 -11.64 -18.05
CA LEU A 135 8.29 -13.07 -17.72
C LEU A 135 8.61 -13.30 -16.23
N PRO A 136 7.91 -14.22 -15.54
CA PRO A 136 8.01 -14.41 -14.09
C PRO A 136 9.43 -14.76 -13.62
N HIS A 137 10.20 -15.46 -14.46
CA HIS A 137 11.58 -15.85 -14.14
C HIS A 137 12.65 -14.80 -14.48
N LEU A 138 12.29 -13.64 -15.05
CA LEU A 138 13.24 -12.64 -15.55
C LEU A 138 14.27 -12.23 -14.49
N TYR A 139 13.81 -11.75 -13.34
CA TYR A 139 14.71 -11.22 -12.31
C TYR A 139 15.58 -12.32 -11.70
N TYR A 140 15.02 -13.49 -11.43
CA TYR A 140 15.80 -14.62 -10.93
C TYR A 140 16.92 -14.99 -11.91
N ASP A 141 16.63 -15.10 -13.20
CA ASP A 141 17.64 -15.47 -14.19
C ASP A 141 18.75 -14.43 -14.38
N VAL A 142 18.42 -13.14 -14.24
CA VAL A 142 19.42 -12.06 -14.35
C VAL A 142 20.30 -12.00 -13.10
N PHE A 143 19.74 -12.21 -11.90
CA PHE A 143 20.41 -11.86 -10.65
C PHE A 143 20.90 -13.03 -9.79
N LYS A 144 20.41 -14.27 -9.98
CA LYS A 144 20.66 -15.43 -9.09
C LYS A 144 22.12 -15.73 -8.73
N ASP A 145 23.08 -15.32 -9.56
CA ASP A 145 24.51 -15.55 -9.35
C ASP A 145 25.27 -14.31 -8.83
N TYR A 146 24.58 -13.17 -8.72
CA TYR A 146 25.17 -11.87 -8.40
C TYR A 146 24.69 -11.27 -7.07
N VAL A 147 23.51 -11.65 -6.59
CA VAL A 147 22.91 -11.09 -5.37
C VAL A 147 23.29 -11.85 -4.09
N THR A 148 22.92 -11.30 -2.94
CA THR A 148 23.00 -11.99 -1.64
C THR A 148 22.05 -13.19 -1.59
N ASP A 149 22.31 -14.11 -0.64
CA ASP A 149 21.61 -15.39 -0.61
C ASP A 149 20.11 -15.25 -0.26
N ASP A 150 19.75 -14.21 0.51
CA ASP A 150 18.36 -13.83 0.78
C ASP A 150 17.67 -13.31 -0.48
N TYR A 151 18.27 -12.37 -1.21
CA TYR A 151 17.72 -11.91 -2.49
C TYR A 151 17.58 -13.04 -3.51
N LYS A 152 18.56 -13.97 -3.56
CA LYS A 152 18.48 -15.14 -4.45
C LYS A 152 17.29 -16.03 -4.11
N GLU A 153 17.06 -16.33 -2.84
CA GLU A 153 15.91 -17.15 -2.42
C GLU A 153 14.59 -16.40 -2.64
N TYR A 154 14.53 -15.10 -2.32
CA TYR A 154 13.37 -14.25 -2.58
C TYR A 154 12.97 -14.28 -4.05
N LEU A 155 13.91 -14.00 -4.96
CA LEU A 155 13.65 -14.01 -6.40
C LEU A 155 13.25 -15.38 -6.92
N LYS A 156 13.76 -16.46 -6.32
CA LYS A 156 13.39 -17.83 -6.69
C LYS A 156 11.96 -18.16 -6.30
N ILE A 157 11.54 -17.78 -5.09
CA ILE A 157 10.17 -17.96 -4.62
C ILE A 157 9.24 -17.12 -5.48
N TRP A 158 9.55 -15.82 -5.65
CA TRP A 158 8.75 -14.90 -6.43
C TRP A 158 8.60 -15.34 -7.89
N ALA A 159 9.67 -15.81 -8.52
CA ALA A 159 9.60 -16.35 -9.89
C ALA A 159 8.65 -17.55 -10.03
N LYS A 160 8.38 -18.29 -8.95
CA LYS A 160 7.42 -19.39 -8.94
C LYS A 160 6.00 -18.89 -8.63
N ASP A 161 5.86 -18.01 -7.63
CA ASP A 161 4.58 -17.44 -7.23
C ASP A 161 3.96 -16.57 -8.35
N ASP A 162 4.79 -15.93 -9.18
CA ASP A 162 4.37 -15.09 -10.31
C ASP A 162 3.92 -15.88 -11.55
N GLU A 163 4.12 -17.22 -11.59
CA GLU A 163 3.64 -18.05 -12.71
C GLU A 163 2.11 -18.11 -12.80
N GLU A 164 1.43 -17.92 -11.66
CA GLU A 164 -0.02 -18.01 -11.54
C GLU A 164 -0.50 -17.00 -10.49
N LEU A 165 -1.48 -16.16 -10.87
CA LEU A 165 -2.16 -15.29 -9.91
C LEU A 165 -2.68 -16.13 -8.75
N TYR A 166 -2.60 -15.61 -7.53
CA TYR A 166 -3.26 -16.26 -6.41
C TYR A 166 -4.72 -15.76 -6.25
N GLN A 167 -4.99 -14.54 -6.71
CA GLN A 167 -6.31 -13.90 -6.67
C GLN A 167 -6.62 -13.15 -7.97
N ALA A 168 -7.91 -13.09 -8.31
CA ALA A 168 -8.49 -12.23 -9.35
C ALA A 168 -9.99 -12.07 -9.05
N ASP A 169 -10.61 -10.95 -9.47
CA ASP A 169 -12.05 -10.70 -9.27
C ASP A 169 -12.50 -11.00 -7.83
N ALA A 170 -11.85 -10.35 -6.85
CA ALA A 170 -12.12 -10.50 -5.41
C ALA A 170 -12.25 -11.98 -4.92
N GLY A 171 -11.51 -12.91 -5.54
CA GLY A 171 -11.53 -14.32 -5.20
C GLY A 171 -10.19 -14.99 -5.44
N LEU A 172 -9.95 -16.10 -4.73
CA LEU A 172 -8.80 -16.95 -4.98
C LEU A 172 -8.98 -17.68 -6.32
N VAL A 173 -7.94 -17.63 -7.16
CA VAL A 173 -7.87 -18.44 -8.40
C VAL A 173 -7.02 -19.70 -8.21
N ILE A 174 -6.34 -19.81 -7.07
CA ILE A 174 -5.67 -21.02 -6.58
C ILE A 174 -6.48 -21.66 -5.44
N SER A 175 -6.13 -22.88 -5.07
CA SER A 175 -6.72 -23.53 -3.89
C SER A 175 -6.26 -22.88 -2.58
N PHE A 176 -7.09 -22.96 -1.53
CA PHE A 176 -6.66 -22.59 -0.17
C PHE A 176 -5.42 -23.39 0.27
N GLU A 177 -5.34 -24.68 -0.09
CA GLU A 177 -4.16 -25.50 0.19
C GLU A 177 -2.88 -24.89 -0.39
N GLU A 178 -2.92 -24.42 -1.63
CA GLU A 178 -1.78 -23.77 -2.28
C GLU A 178 -1.42 -22.43 -1.61
N LEU A 179 -2.41 -21.59 -1.29
CA LEU A 179 -2.16 -20.36 -0.54
C LEU A 179 -1.50 -20.65 0.82
N GLY A 180 -1.94 -21.71 1.50
CA GLY A 180 -1.30 -22.24 2.71
C GLY A 180 0.16 -22.65 2.48
N GLU A 181 0.49 -23.30 1.37
CA GLU A 181 1.89 -23.62 1.03
C GLU A 181 2.73 -22.38 0.73
N ARG A 182 2.16 -21.35 0.09
CA ARG A 182 2.83 -20.05 -0.14
C ARG A 182 3.12 -19.36 1.20
N ILE A 183 2.17 -19.34 2.14
CA ILE A 183 2.35 -18.84 3.52
C ILE A 183 3.56 -19.52 4.17
N ILE A 184 3.64 -20.85 4.13
CA ILE A 184 4.75 -21.60 4.74
C ILE A 184 6.08 -21.29 4.06
N THR A 185 6.08 -21.11 2.74
CA THR A 185 7.28 -20.76 1.98
C THR A 185 7.86 -19.42 2.44
N TRP A 186 7.01 -18.40 2.61
CA TRP A 186 7.42 -17.09 3.08
C TRP A 186 7.75 -17.05 4.59
N GLU A 187 7.05 -17.82 5.43
CA GLU A 187 7.44 -18.00 6.84
C GLU A 187 8.85 -18.61 6.96
N ASN A 188 9.17 -19.61 6.13
CA ASN A 188 10.49 -20.23 6.09
C ASN A 188 11.57 -19.26 5.59
N PHE A 189 11.24 -18.39 4.63
CA PHE A 189 12.14 -17.32 4.19
C PHE A 189 12.51 -16.40 5.36
N LEU A 190 11.53 -15.90 6.11
CA LEU A 190 11.74 -15.01 7.25
C LEU A 190 12.54 -15.68 8.38
N ASN A 191 12.28 -16.97 8.63
CA ASN A 191 13.03 -17.76 9.61
C ASN A 191 14.51 -17.95 9.20
N LYS A 192 14.76 -18.15 7.90
CA LYS A 192 16.11 -18.34 7.35
C LYS A 192 16.89 -17.02 7.25
N PHE A 193 16.20 -15.92 6.96
CA PHE A 193 16.80 -14.60 6.73
C PHE A 193 16.18 -13.49 7.61
N PRO A 194 16.26 -13.58 8.95
CA PRO A 194 15.57 -12.67 9.87
C PRO A 194 16.07 -11.22 9.83
N ASN A 195 17.26 -10.99 9.27
CA ASN A 195 17.91 -9.68 9.12
C ASN A 195 17.95 -9.20 7.66
N SER A 196 17.21 -9.84 6.75
CA SER A 196 17.13 -9.40 5.35
C SER A 196 16.52 -8.00 5.26
N THR A 197 17.01 -7.18 4.35
CA THR A 197 16.38 -5.89 4.01
C THR A 197 15.02 -6.08 3.33
N LEU A 198 14.72 -7.28 2.84
CA LEU A 198 13.42 -7.66 2.26
C LEU A 198 12.37 -8.04 3.31
N LYS A 199 12.75 -8.12 4.60
CA LYS A 199 11.88 -8.60 5.67
C LYS A 199 10.52 -7.92 5.67
N GLN A 200 10.47 -6.59 5.62
CA GLN A 200 9.20 -5.87 5.69
C GLN A 200 8.31 -6.18 4.47
N ARG A 201 8.90 -6.17 3.26
CA ARG A 201 8.18 -6.52 2.01
C ARG A 201 7.56 -7.93 2.09
N VAL A 202 8.30 -8.89 2.65
CA VAL A 202 7.81 -10.26 2.81
C VAL A 202 6.76 -10.37 3.93
N VAL A 203 6.91 -9.65 5.04
CA VAL A 203 5.91 -9.60 6.11
C VAL A 203 4.59 -9.07 5.59
N ASP A 204 4.62 -8.00 4.79
CA ASP A 204 3.43 -7.36 4.24
C ASP A 204 2.66 -8.33 3.32
N LEU A 205 3.35 -8.94 2.36
CA LEU A 205 2.79 -9.97 1.48
C LEU A 205 2.20 -11.14 2.28
N LEU A 206 2.95 -11.64 3.25
CA LEU A 206 2.54 -12.78 4.07
C LEU A 206 1.31 -12.46 4.92
N ASN A 207 1.17 -11.22 5.37
CA ASN A 207 -0.01 -10.78 6.11
C ASN A 207 -1.24 -10.69 5.21
N SER A 208 -1.11 -10.20 3.97
CA SER A 208 -2.19 -10.28 2.97
C SER A 208 -2.60 -11.74 2.73
N TYR A 209 -1.64 -12.65 2.52
CA TYR A 209 -1.95 -14.08 2.36
C TYR A 209 -2.66 -14.67 3.58
N ARG A 210 -2.26 -14.30 4.80
CA ARG A 210 -2.93 -14.75 6.03
C ARG A 210 -4.35 -14.23 6.13
N GLU A 211 -4.57 -12.98 5.74
CA GLU A 211 -5.90 -12.38 5.70
C GLU A 211 -6.82 -13.15 4.74
N ASP A 212 -6.41 -13.26 3.47
CA ASP A 212 -7.18 -13.94 2.43
C ASP A 212 -7.39 -15.42 2.76
N TYR A 213 -6.38 -16.08 3.32
CA TYR A 213 -6.46 -17.49 3.72
C TYR A 213 -7.42 -17.73 4.89
N ILE A 214 -7.53 -16.82 5.85
CA ILE A 214 -8.33 -17.00 7.07
C ILE A 214 -9.75 -16.45 6.92
N LEU A 215 -9.86 -15.23 6.38
CA LEU A 215 -11.12 -14.50 6.25
C LEU A 215 -11.83 -14.80 4.93
N GLY A 216 -11.09 -15.31 3.94
CA GLY A 216 -11.59 -15.48 2.59
C GLY A 216 -11.72 -14.13 1.88
N MET A 217 -12.21 -14.20 0.66
CA MET A 217 -12.52 -13.03 -0.16
C MET A 217 -13.99 -13.08 -0.60
N ASP A 218 -14.52 -12.01 -1.19
CA ASP A 218 -15.93 -11.91 -1.56
C ASP A 218 -16.41 -13.09 -2.43
N ASN A 219 -15.63 -13.46 -3.45
CA ASN A 219 -15.96 -14.56 -4.36
C ASN A 219 -15.43 -15.92 -3.90
N THR A 220 -14.64 -15.96 -2.82
CA THR A 220 -14.14 -17.19 -2.18
C THR A 220 -14.18 -17.06 -0.65
N PRO A 221 -15.37 -16.90 -0.06
CA PRO A 221 -15.49 -16.65 1.37
C PRO A 221 -15.13 -17.91 2.17
N THR A 222 -14.57 -17.72 3.37
CA THR A 222 -14.34 -18.81 4.33
C THR A 222 -15.49 -18.96 5.33
N ARG A 223 -16.43 -18.00 5.35
CA ARG A 223 -17.57 -17.93 6.27
C ARG A 223 -18.88 -17.62 5.53
N ASP A 224 -19.98 -18.21 5.98
CA ASP A 224 -21.35 -17.98 5.48
C ASP A 224 -22.31 -17.64 6.64
N GLY A 225 -23.48 -17.08 6.32
CA GLY A 225 -24.55 -16.74 7.27
C GLY A 225 -24.41 -15.35 7.91
N GLY A 226 -25.26 -15.07 8.90
CA GLY A 226 -25.38 -13.73 9.52
C GLY A 226 -26.46 -12.84 8.89
N TYR A 227 -27.22 -13.38 7.92
CA TYR A 227 -28.36 -12.73 7.26
C TYR A 227 -29.59 -13.63 7.36
N ASP A 228 -30.81 -13.08 7.29
CA ASP A 228 -32.08 -13.82 7.22
C ASP A 228 -32.26 -14.95 8.26
N ASN A 229 -31.71 -14.78 9.47
CA ASN A 229 -31.65 -15.80 10.53
C ASN A 229 -30.83 -17.06 10.19
N VAL A 230 -30.00 -17.03 9.14
CA VAL A 230 -29.02 -18.05 8.82
C VAL A 230 -27.87 -17.95 9.81
N PRO A 231 -27.59 -19.01 10.61
CA PRO A 231 -26.48 -18.99 11.55
C PRO A 231 -25.14 -18.85 10.83
N ILE A 232 -24.23 -18.09 11.42
CA ILE A 232 -22.87 -17.98 10.91
C ILE A 232 -22.18 -19.35 11.00
N THR A 233 -21.55 -19.79 9.90
CA THR A 233 -20.80 -21.05 9.78
C THR A 233 -19.50 -20.85 8.99
N ILE A 234 -18.52 -21.75 9.14
CA ILE A 234 -17.30 -21.80 8.32
C ILE A 234 -17.56 -22.80 7.19
N TYR A 235 -17.17 -22.46 5.95
CA TYR A 235 -17.28 -23.39 4.83
C TYR A 235 -16.47 -24.67 5.09
N GLU A 236 -17.02 -25.82 4.70
CA GLU A 236 -16.42 -27.12 4.96
C GLU A 236 -15.05 -27.29 4.28
N GLU A 237 -14.84 -26.66 3.13
CA GLU A 237 -13.55 -26.63 2.43
C GLU A 237 -12.49 -25.91 3.27
N ALA A 238 -12.76 -24.67 3.69
CA ALA A 238 -11.86 -23.90 4.54
C ALA A 238 -11.56 -24.63 5.85
N LYS A 239 -12.58 -25.25 6.48
CA LYS A 239 -12.41 -26.02 7.71
C LYS A 239 -11.46 -27.22 7.52
N LYS A 240 -11.62 -28.00 6.45
CA LYS A 240 -10.74 -29.13 6.13
C LYS A 240 -9.31 -28.66 5.88
N GLU A 241 -9.16 -27.53 5.21
CA GLU A 241 -7.86 -26.95 4.94
C GLU A 241 -7.18 -26.46 6.23
N TYR A 242 -7.91 -25.80 7.12
CA TYR A 242 -7.40 -25.43 8.44
C TYR A 242 -6.95 -26.63 9.26
N ASP A 243 -7.72 -27.72 9.27
CA ASP A 243 -7.35 -28.97 9.93
C ASP A 243 -6.08 -29.59 9.31
N ARG A 244 -5.96 -29.57 7.97
CA ARG A 244 -4.76 -30.02 7.24
C ARG A 244 -3.55 -29.17 7.63
N PHE A 245 -3.67 -27.85 7.55
CA PHE A 245 -2.60 -26.90 7.81
C PHE A 245 -2.09 -27.00 9.25
N MET A 246 -3.00 -26.97 10.24
CA MET A 246 -2.62 -27.11 11.65
C MET A 246 -1.93 -28.44 11.95
N LYS A 247 -2.31 -29.52 11.27
CA LYS A 247 -1.68 -30.84 11.42
C LYS A 247 -0.32 -30.93 10.74
N LYS A 248 -0.19 -30.38 9.52
CA LYS A 248 1.03 -30.45 8.71
C LYS A 248 2.09 -29.47 9.22
N TYR A 249 1.67 -28.30 9.69
CA TYR A 249 2.52 -27.18 10.09
C TYR A 249 2.19 -26.67 11.51
N PRO A 250 2.27 -27.53 12.56
CA PRO A 250 1.83 -27.16 13.91
C PRO A 250 2.62 -26.01 14.56
N ASN A 251 3.82 -25.72 14.05
CA ASN A 251 4.70 -24.66 14.54
C ASN A 251 4.59 -23.36 13.73
N SER A 252 3.74 -23.32 12.70
CA SER A 252 3.51 -22.09 11.94
C SER A 252 2.82 -21.05 12.83
N PRO A 253 3.30 -19.79 12.86
CA PRO A 253 2.61 -18.70 13.54
C PRO A 253 1.15 -18.51 13.11
N THR A 254 0.82 -18.89 11.88
CA THR A 254 -0.53 -18.82 11.29
C THR A 254 -1.51 -19.76 12.00
N VAL A 255 -1.04 -20.85 12.63
CA VAL A 255 -1.90 -21.76 13.43
C VAL A 255 -2.63 -21.06 14.56
N GLU A 256 -2.01 -20.06 15.19
CA GLU A 256 -2.66 -19.30 16.25
C GLU A 256 -3.81 -18.43 15.72
N LEU A 257 -3.63 -17.81 14.56
CA LEU A 257 -4.67 -17.03 13.90
C LEU A 257 -5.85 -17.92 13.48
N ILE A 258 -5.57 -19.10 12.92
CA ILE A 258 -6.60 -20.09 12.55
C ILE A 258 -7.44 -20.49 13.77
N LYS A 259 -6.78 -20.82 14.90
CA LYS A 259 -7.48 -21.17 16.14
C LYS A 259 -8.33 -20.01 16.64
N TYR A 260 -7.76 -18.80 16.65
CA TYR A 260 -8.49 -17.60 17.06
C TYR A 260 -9.72 -17.36 16.18
N PHE A 261 -9.60 -17.52 14.86
CA PHE A 261 -10.74 -17.45 13.94
C PHE A 261 -11.79 -18.51 14.26
N ILE A 262 -11.42 -19.78 14.39
CA ILE A 262 -12.35 -20.89 14.69
C ILE A 262 -13.07 -20.69 16.04
N GLU A 263 -12.42 -20.07 17.02
CA GLU A 263 -13.05 -19.77 18.31
C GLU A 263 -14.03 -18.58 18.24
N ASN A 264 -13.81 -17.65 17.30
CA ASN A 264 -14.49 -16.35 17.27
C ASN A 264 -15.31 -16.09 15.98
N TYR A 265 -15.39 -17.03 15.03
CA TYR A 265 -15.99 -16.81 13.71
C TYR A 265 -17.43 -16.30 13.72
N LYS A 266 -18.18 -16.53 14.79
CA LYS A 266 -19.56 -16.01 14.98
C LYS A 266 -19.62 -14.53 15.34
N ASN A 267 -18.49 -13.90 15.65
CA ASN A 267 -18.45 -12.48 15.94
C ASN A 267 -18.67 -11.71 14.63
N GLU A 268 -19.61 -10.76 14.64
CA GLU A 268 -19.90 -9.91 13.49
C GLU A 268 -18.64 -9.12 13.06
N ASN A 269 -17.81 -8.71 14.03
CA ASN A 269 -16.55 -8.01 13.85
C ASN A 269 -15.34 -8.94 13.67
N ILE A 270 -15.50 -10.20 13.26
CA ILE A 270 -14.37 -11.14 13.14
C ILE A 270 -13.26 -10.65 12.21
N TYR A 271 -13.64 -9.97 11.11
CA TYR A 271 -12.70 -9.47 10.12
C TYR A 271 -11.70 -8.51 10.78
N GLU A 272 -12.25 -7.60 11.58
CA GLU A 272 -11.48 -6.66 12.39
C GLU A 272 -10.60 -7.36 13.41
N LEU A 273 -11.17 -8.30 14.17
CA LEU A 273 -10.44 -9.00 15.21
C LEU A 273 -9.25 -9.81 14.68
N ILE A 274 -9.33 -10.33 13.45
CA ILE A 274 -8.23 -11.04 12.79
C ILE A 274 -7.19 -10.05 12.27
N LYS A 275 -7.60 -8.96 11.61
CA LYS A 275 -6.69 -7.90 11.17
C LYS A 275 -5.86 -7.34 12.33
N SER A 276 -6.50 -7.02 13.46
CA SER A 276 -5.80 -6.54 14.66
C SER A 276 -4.80 -7.57 15.19
N LYS A 277 -5.14 -8.86 15.15
CA LYS A 277 -4.24 -9.94 15.60
C LYS A 277 -3.04 -10.12 14.69
N ILE A 278 -3.24 -9.97 13.37
CA ILE A 278 -2.15 -9.97 12.39
C ILE A 278 -1.22 -8.79 12.67
N PHE A 279 -1.79 -7.58 12.80
CA PHE A 279 -1.06 -6.37 13.10
C PHE A 279 -0.23 -6.49 14.38
N GLU A 280 -0.88 -6.81 15.51
CA GLU A 280 -0.25 -6.93 16.84
C GLU A 280 0.91 -7.93 16.87
N LYS A 281 0.85 -8.96 16.02
CA LYS A 281 1.80 -10.06 16.04
C LYS A 281 2.96 -9.90 15.05
N PHE A 282 2.68 -9.33 13.88
CA PHE A 282 3.61 -9.38 12.75
C PHE A 282 4.05 -8.00 12.27
N GLU A 283 3.29 -6.95 12.56
CA GLU A 283 3.55 -5.62 12.03
C GLU A 283 4.27 -4.73 13.06
N LYS A 284 5.04 -3.79 12.52
CA LYS A 284 5.63 -2.72 13.30
C LYS A 284 4.62 -1.58 13.33
N ASP A 285 4.32 -1.10 14.53
CA ASP A 285 3.47 0.07 14.70
C ASP A 285 4.23 1.34 14.28
N GLU A 286 3.76 1.98 13.21
CA GLU A 286 4.35 3.21 12.66
C GLU A 286 3.77 4.48 13.33
N SER A 287 2.95 4.34 14.38
CA SER A 287 2.33 5.47 15.08
C SER A 287 3.32 6.53 15.55
N ILE A 288 4.53 6.15 16.00
CA ILE A 288 5.54 7.13 16.46
C ILE A 288 5.99 8.04 15.31
N ASP A 289 6.24 7.48 14.12
CA ASP A 289 6.71 8.27 12.99
C ASP A 289 5.57 9.17 12.47
N VAL A 290 4.33 8.67 12.39
CA VAL A 290 3.17 9.49 12.02
C VAL A 290 2.88 10.59 13.04
N ILE A 291 2.94 10.31 14.34
CA ILE A 291 2.80 11.35 15.37
C ILE A 291 3.91 12.38 15.17
N SER A 292 5.15 11.95 14.95
CA SER A 292 6.30 12.83 14.73
C SER A 292 6.05 13.76 13.55
N GLU A 293 5.60 13.27 12.41
CA GLU A 293 5.32 14.11 11.22
C GLU A 293 4.23 15.15 11.43
N ASN A 294 3.25 14.86 12.30
CA ASN A 294 2.01 15.63 12.39
C ASN A 294 1.89 16.50 13.64
N LEU A 295 2.59 16.17 14.73
CA LEU A 295 2.40 16.81 16.03
C LEU A 295 2.64 18.33 15.98
N GLY A 296 3.76 18.76 15.38
CA GLY A 296 4.17 20.16 15.38
C GLY A 296 3.16 21.06 14.67
N LYS A 297 2.76 20.67 13.45
CA LYS A 297 1.73 21.39 12.68
C LYS A 297 0.39 21.42 13.41
N MET A 298 -0.04 20.32 14.04
CA MET A 298 -1.35 20.26 14.69
C MET A 298 -1.39 21.11 15.97
N ILE A 299 -0.28 21.21 16.71
CA ILE A 299 -0.18 22.14 17.85
C ILE A 299 -0.24 23.60 17.37
N ALA A 300 0.49 23.95 16.31
CA ALA A 300 0.45 25.29 15.73
C ALA A 300 -0.95 25.66 15.21
N ILE A 301 -1.61 24.75 14.47
CA ILE A 301 -2.98 24.92 13.99
C ILE A 301 -3.95 25.13 15.16
N LYS A 302 -3.79 24.37 16.25
CA LYS A 302 -4.62 24.54 17.45
C LYS A 302 -4.43 25.92 18.07
N GLY A 303 -3.20 26.40 18.22
CA GLY A 303 -2.91 27.75 18.72
C GLY A 303 -3.53 28.84 17.85
N ASN A 304 -3.39 28.72 16.52
CA ASN A 304 -4.02 29.65 15.58
C ASN A 304 -5.55 29.59 15.64
N TYR A 305 -6.14 28.40 15.74
CA TYR A 305 -7.59 28.23 15.91
C TYR A 305 -8.09 28.93 17.18
N GLU A 306 -7.38 28.76 18.31
CA GLU A 306 -7.71 29.45 19.56
C GLU A 306 -7.64 30.98 19.39
N ASN A 307 -6.62 31.48 18.70
CA ASN A 307 -6.39 32.91 18.48
C ASN A 307 -7.35 33.57 17.49
N TYR A 308 -7.70 32.90 16.39
CA TYR A 308 -8.49 33.49 15.29
C TYR A 308 -9.98 33.16 15.35
N ILE A 309 -10.33 32.02 15.93
CA ILE A 309 -11.71 31.52 15.97
C ILE A 309 -12.29 31.67 17.38
N LEU A 310 -11.60 31.18 18.40
CA LEU A 310 -12.14 31.15 19.77
C LEU A 310 -11.97 32.45 20.56
N ALA A 311 -11.19 33.42 20.09
CA ALA A 311 -10.98 34.70 20.79
C ALA A 311 -12.27 35.45 21.15
N ASP A 312 -13.36 35.25 20.38
CA ASP A 312 -14.66 35.89 20.58
C ASP A 312 -15.65 35.09 21.48
N ASN A 313 -15.22 33.92 22.01
CA ASN A 313 -15.79 33.16 23.15
C ASN A 313 -17.32 32.89 23.21
N ASN A 314 -18.00 32.61 22.09
CA ASN A 314 -19.38 32.10 22.11
C ASN A 314 -19.66 31.11 20.96
N TRP A 315 -18.92 30.00 20.91
CA TRP A 315 -19.17 28.93 19.93
C TRP A 315 -20.09 27.86 20.51
N ILE A 316 -21.09 27.46 19.73
CA ILE A 316 -22.00 26.36 20.06
C ILE A 316 -21.76 25.25 19.03
N ALA A 317 -21.54 24.03 19.51
CA ALA A 317 -21.48 22.84 18.67
C ALA A 317 -22.88 22.21 18.57
N ASP A 318 -23.42 22.16 17.37
CA ASP A 318 -24.65 21.44 17.04
C ASP A 318 -24.30 20.12 16.36
N LEU A 319 -24.32 19.06 17.15
CA LEU A 319 -24.04 17.71 16.69
C LEU A 319 -25.15 17.14 15.80
N SER A 320 -26.36 17.71 15.79
CA SER A 320 -27.45 17.24 14.92
C SER A 320 -27.26 17.75 13.50
N GLU A 321 -26.96 19.04 13.36
CA GLU A 321 -26.73 19.68 12.07
C GLU A 321 -25.30 19.46 11.56
N GLY A 322 -24.34 19.20 12.46
CA GLY A 322 -22.95 18.96 12.12
C GLY A 322 -22.14 20.23 11.91
N TYR A 323 -22.39 21.26 12.73
CA TYR A 323 -21.69 22.54 12.67
C TYR A 323 -21.29 23.06 14.05
N ILE A 324 -20.24 23.86 14.10
CA ILE A 324 -20.06 24.87 15.15
C ILE A 324 -20.47 26.24 14.61
N TYR A 325 -21.11 27.06 15.43
CA TYR A 325 -21.48 28.42 15.03
C TYR A 325 -21.27 29.46 16.12
N SER A 326 -21.03 30.69 15.68
CA SER A 326 -21.02 31.90 16.51
C SER A 326 -21.53 33.08 15.69
N GLY A 327 -22.73 33.57 16.02
CA GLY A 327 -23.42 34.58 15.23
C GLY A 327 -23.75 34.07 13.82
N GLU A 328 -23.25 34.73 12.79
CA GLU A 328 -23.43 34.33 11.38
C GLU A 328 -22.31 33.43 10.85
N LYS A 329 -21.27 33.17 11.65
CA LYS A 329 -20.18 32.27 11.25
C LYS A 329 -20.54 30.85 11.64
N GLU A 330 -20.36 29.92 10.70
CA GLU A 330 -20.53 28.49 10.93
C GLU A 330 -19.42 27.70 10.23
N TYR A 331 -19.00 26.59 10.84
CA TYR A 331 -18.00 25.67 10.29
C TYR A 331 -18.48 24.23 10.45
N PRO A 332 -18.39 23.38 9.40
CA PRO A 332 -18.79 21.98 9.51
C PRO A 332 -17.89 21.23 10.48
N ILE A 333 -18.46 20.23 11.17
CA ILE A 333 -17.72 19.34 12.06
C ILE A 333 -17.87 17.87 11.70
N GLN A 334 -16.91 17.08 12.16
CA GLN A 334 -16.90 15.63 12.04
C GLN A 334 -16.42 15.01 13.34
N ILE A 335 -17.15 14.04 13.88
CA ILE A 335 -16.81 13.45 15.17
C ILE A 335 -15.62 12.50 15.00
N ILE A 336 -14.64 12.61 15.89
CA ILE A 336 -13.44 11.77 15.92
C ILE A 336 -13.62 10.62 16.91
N GLY A 337 -14.03 10.93 18.14
CA GLY A 337 -14.22 9.92 19.18
C GLY A 337 -14.56 10.52 20.53
N ILE A 338 -14.74 9.65 21.52
CA ILE A 338 -15.16 10.02 22.87
C ILE A 338 -14.20 9.43 23.89
N SER A 339 -13.67 10.27 24.79
CA SER A 339 -12.98 9.81 26.00
C SER A 339 -13.99 9.68 27.15
N THR A 340 -13.97 8.53 27.84
CA THR A 340 -14.84 8.27 29.00
C THR A 340 -13.99 7.85 30.20
N LEU A 341 -14.21 8.53 31.33
CA LEU A 341 -13.63 8.17 32.63
C LEU A 341 -14.41 7.01 33.25
N LYS A 342 -13.71 5.94 33.63
CA LYS A 342 -14.27 4.77 34.31
C LYS A 342 -14.22 4.94 35.82
N GLY A 343 -15.05 4.17 36.52
CA GLY A 343 -15.16 4.21 37.98
C GLY A 343 -13.89 3.80 38.74
N ASP A 344 -12.94 3.14 38.07
CA ASP A 344 -11.62 2.81 38.62
C ASP A 344 -10.57 3.93 38.39
N GLY A 345 -10.99 5.07 37.83
CA GLY A 345 -10.14 6.20 37.51
C GLY A 345 -9.37 6.06 36.18
N SER A 346 -9.55 4.96 35.44
CA SER A 346 -8.96 4.82 34.11
C SER A 346 -9.79 5.53 33.05
N GLU A 347 -9.14 6.10 32.04
CA GLU A 347 -9.82 6.65 30.87
C GLU A 347 -9.78 5.69 29.69
N THR A 348 -10.85 5.66 28.91
CA THR A 348 -10.96 4.86 27.71
C THR A 348 -11.43 5.74 26.56
N TRP A 349 -10.73 5.66 25.45
CA TRP A 349 -11.16 6.24 24.18
C TRP A 349 -11.98 5.25 23.39
N THR A 350 -13.06 5.72 22.77
CA THR A 350 -13.84 4.98 21.78
C THR A 350 -13.93 5.82 20.52
N TRP A 351 -13.51 5.24 19.39
CA TRP A 351 -13.58 5.91 18.09
C TRP A 351 -15.03 6.10 17.64
N ALA A 352 -15.29 7.19 16.90
CA ALA A 352 -16.65 7.60 16.58
C ALA A 352 -17.42 6.64 15.65
N TRP A 353 -16.73 5.77 14.90
CA TRP A 353 -17.38 4.73 14.09
C TRP A 353 -18.15 3.69 14.91
N GLU A 354 -17.92 3.58 16.22
CA GLU A 354 -18.71 2.70 17.11
C GLU A 354 -20.05 3.33 17.53
N TYR A 355 -20.29 4.59 17.17
CA TYR A 355 -21.48 5.34 17.57
C TYR A 355 -22.39 5.65 16.37
N SER A 356 -22.41 4.79 15.36
CA SER A 356 -23.28 4.92 14.17
C SER A 356 -24.78 4.96 14.52
N ASP A 357 -25.18 4.34 15.63
CA ASP A 357 -26.56 4.35 16.11
C ASP A 357 -26.90 5.65 16.87
N ASN A 358 -25.90 6.39 17.33
CA ASN A 358 -26.07 7.59 18.15
C ASN A 358 -25.94 8.89 17.36
N PHE A 359 -25.17 8.88 16.27
CA PHE A 359 -24.88 10.06 15.47
C PHE A 359 -25.36 9.90 14.03
N ASN A 360 -25.62 11.04 13.39
CA ASN A 360 -25.94 11.07 11.97
C ASN A 360 -24.73 10.58 11.16
N GLU A 361 -24.94 9.71 10.17
CA GLU A 361 -23.86 9.19 9.31
C GLU A 361 -23.04 10.32 8.66
N LYS A 362 -23.68 11.47 8.36
CA LYS A 362 -23.02 12.64 7.75
C LYS A 362 -21.89 13.25 8.57
N ILE A 363 -21.89 13.08 9.89
CA ILE A 363 -20.84 13.60 10.77
C ILE A 363 -19.82 12.53 11.18
N LEU A 364 -19.94 11.33 10.62
CA LEU A 364 -19.05 10.19 10.83
C LEU A 364 -18.24 9.83 9.57
N THR A 365 -18.47 10.50 8.44
CA THR A 365 -17.79 10.18 7.18
C THR A 365 -16.28 10.27 7.32
N PHE A 366 -15.80 11.35 7.94
CA PHE A 366 -14.37 11.54 8.20
C PHE A 366 -13.74 10.37 8.96
N ILE A 367 -14.35 9.95 10.09
CA ILE A 367 -13.71 8.92 10.91
C ILE A 367 -13.79 7.54 10.26
N ASN A 368 -14.84 7.29 9.46
CA ASN A 368 -14.97 6.07 8.69
C ASN A 368 -13.89 5.97 7.60
N ASP A 369 -13.54 7.07 6.94
CA ASP A 369 -12.45 7.11 5.96
C ASP A 369 -11.08 6.99 6.65
N ILE A 370 -10.87 7.77 7.72
CA ILE A 370 -9.60 7.81 8.46
C ILE A 370 -9.25 6.48 9.11
N ARG A 371 -10.26 5.69 9.49
CA ARG A 371 -10.07 4.31 9.97
C ARG A 371 -9.30 3.46 8.97
N TRP A 372 -9.66 3.54 7.69
CA TRP A 372 -9.03 2.74 6.63
C TRP A 372 -7.66 3.29 6.28
N ILE A 373 -7.53 4.61 6.13
CA ILE A 373 -6.24 5.27 5.90
C ILE A 373 -5.25 4.91 7.02
N GLY A 374 -5.68 4.94 8.28
CA GLY A 374 -4.83 4.60 9.42
C GLY A 374 -4.36 3.15 9.43
N ARG A 375 -5.16 2.21 8.90
CA ARG A 375 -4.76 0.81 8.77
C ARG A 375 -3.81 0.58 7.62
N ASP A 376 -4.03 1.24 6.49
CA ASP A 376 -3.10 1.21 5.36
C ASP A 376 -1.74 1.78 5.74
N LEU A 377 -1.73 2.77 6.64
CA LEU A 377 -0.53 3.34 7.26
C LEU A 377 0.02 2.52 8.44
N LYS A 378 -0.57 1.37 8.77
CA LYS A 378 -0.12 0.47 9.85
C LYS A 378 -0.05 1.15 11.22
N LEU A 379 -1.07 1.93 11.53
CA LEU A 379 -1.18 2.65 12.80
C LEU A 379 -2.03 1.84 13.77
N GLY A 380 -1.39 1.30 14.80
CA GLY A 380 -2.01 0.36 15.73
C GLY A 380 -3.28 0.87 16.41
N VAL A 381 -3.38 2.19 16.58
CA VAL A 381 -4.53 2.86 17.18
C VAL A 381 -5.84 2.70 16.38
N PHE A 382 -5.80 2.36 15.08
CA PHE A 382 -7.00 2.16 14.25
C PHE A 382 -7.43 0.69 14.11
N TYR A 383 -6.67 -0.25 14.68
CA TYR A 383 -7.04 -1.67 14.73
C TYR A 383 -7.92 -2.02 15.93
N ASN A 384 -7.99 -1.15 16.92
CA ASN A 384 -8.84 -1.32 18.10
C ASN A 384 -9.84 -0.18 18.19
N SER A 385 -11.14 -0.51 18.26
CA SER A 385 -12.18 0.51 18.37
C SER A 385 -12.24 1.20 19.73
N LYS A 386 -11.66 0.56 20.76
CA LYS A 386 -11.54 1.06 22.12
C LYS A 386 -10.10 0.97 22.61
N LEU A 387 -9.59 2.07 23.13
CA LEU A 387 -8.20 2.19 23.58
C LEU A 387 -8.16 2.62 25.04
N LYS A 388 -7.25 2.04 25.83
CA LYS A 388 -6.95 2.54 27.16
C LYS A 388 -6.04 3.77 27.01
N LEU A 389 -6.42 4.88 27.64
CA LEU A 389 -5.61 6.09 27.59
C LEU A 389 -4.45 6.04 28.60
N SER A 390 -3.35 6.70 28.24
CA SER A 390 -2.15 6.92 29.03
C SER A 390 -1.60 8.33 28.76
N ASP A 391 -0.49 8.69 29.39
CA ASP A 391 0.17 9.98 29.11
C ASP A 391 0.64 10.07 27.64
N GLU A 392 1.14 8.97 27.08
CA GLU A 392 1.61 8.89 25.69
C GLU A 392 0.47 8.76 24.67
N VAL A 393 -0.54 7.94 24.98
CA VAL A 393 -1.70 7.71 24.12
C VAL A 393 -2.92 8.33 24.80
N ASN A 394 -3.13 9.61 24.55
CA ASN A 394 -4.26 10.38 25.08
C ASN A 394 -5.18 10.89 23.94
N ALA A 395 -6.35 11.40 24.31
CA ALA A 395 -7.36 11.84 23.34
C ALA A 395 -6.86 12.92 22.35
N ASN A 396 -6.02 13.86 22.81
CA ASN A 396 -5.43 14.86 21.92
C ASN A 396 -4.48 14.23 20.90
N ILE A 397 -3.64 13.28 21.31
CA ILE A 397 -2.76 12.55 20.40
C ILE A 397 -3.56 11.76 19.37
N LEU A 398 -4.63 11.09 19.79
CA LEU A 398 -5.50 10.36 18.86
C LEU A 398 -6.20 11.29 17.86
N SER A 399 -6.65 12.48 18.29
CA SER A 399 -7.17 13.52 17.39
C SER A 399 -6.10 14.07 16.45
N ILE A 400 -4.88 14.28 16.93
CA ILE A 400 -3.74 14.73 16.10
C ILE A 400 -3.41 13.70 15.02
N ILE A 401 -3.41 12.40 15.36
CA ILE A 401 -3.20 11.34 14.38
C ILE A 401 -4.32 11.38 13.34
N ALA A 402 -5.60 11.35 13.78
CA ALA A 402 -6.75 11.34 12.87
C ALA A 402 -6.78 12.55 11.94
N CYS A 403 -6.60 13.76 12.47
CA CYS A 403 -6.56 14.98 11.66
C CYS A 403 -5.28 15.10 10.83
N GLY A 404 -4.15 14.59 11.32
CA GLY A 404 -2.85 14.69 10.65
C GLY A 404 -2.77 13.84 9.39
N ILE A 405 -3.28 12.60 9.44
CA ILE A 405 -3.23 11.65 8.31
C ILE A 405 -4.30 11.90 7.25
N SER A 406 -5.26 12.78 7.50
CA SER A 406 -6.31 13.09 6.52
C SER A 406 -5.78 13.83 5.29
N GLY A 407 -4.68 14.55 5.44
CA GLY A 407 -4.19 15.50 4.43
C GLY A 407 -5.07 16.74 4.24
N GLU A 408 -6.19 16.84 4.97
CA GLU A 408 -7.08 17.99 4.95
C GLU A 408 -6.61 19.10 5.90
N ASN A 409 -6.95 20.35 5.58
CA ASN A 409 -6.75 21.48 6.48
C ASN A 409 -7.82 21.47 7.57
N LEU A 410 -7.52 20.81 8.69
CA LEU A 410 -8.43 20.62 9.82
C LEU A 410 -7.84 21.17 11.11
N ALA A 411 -8.68 21.78 11.94
CA ALA A 411 -8.44 21.87 13.38
C ALA A 411 -9.30 20.82 14.09
N PHE A 412 -9.07 20.62 15.39
CA PHE A 412 -9.96 19.83 16.22
C PHE A 412 -10.21 20.53 17.54
N ASP A 413 -11.36 20.24 18.12
CA ASP A 413 -11.76 20.73 19.43
C ASP A 413 -12.57 19.65 20.17
N ASN A 414 -13.00 19.95 21.38
CA ASN A 414 -13.72 19.03 22.22
C ASN A 414 -14.90 19.67 22.94
N LEU A 415 -15.88 18.84 23.28
CA LEU A 415 -17.08 19.22 24.00
C LEU A 415 -17.30 18.22 25.14
N ASN A 416 -17.57 18.73 26.33
CA ASN A 416 -17.94 17.89 27.46
C ASN A 416 -19.43 17.51 27.36
N LEU A 417 -19.72 16.21 27.30
CA LEU A 417 -21.06 15.67 27.13
C LEU A 417 -21.80 15.49 28.48
N VAL A 418 -21.52 16.37 29.45
CA VAL A 418 -22.19 16.31 30.76
C VAL A 418 -23.70 16.38 30.57
N TYR A 419 -24.43 15.49 31.24
CA TYR A 419 -25.90 15.37 31.19
C TYR A 419 -26.50 14.83 29.89
N THR A 420 -25.70 14.28 28.98
CA THR A 420 -26.21 13.46 27.87
C THR A 420 -26.17 11.96 28.23
N GLU A 421 -26.83 11.12 27.43
CA GLU A 421 -26.74 9.66 27.58
C GLU A 421 -25.31 9.14 27.31
N LEU A 422 -24.56 9.84 26.45
CA LEU A 422 -23.16 9.58 26.16
C LEU A 422 -22.28 10.35 27.14
N GLN A 423 -21.89 9.72 28.25
CA GLN A 423 -20.99 10.35 29.23
C GLN A 423 -19.55 10.42 28.70
N GLY A 424 -18.90 11.58 28.81
CA GLY A 424 -17.48 11.75 28.47
C GLY A 424 -17.15 13.09 27.82
N THR A 425 -15.98 13.14 27.18
CA THR A 425 -15.53 14.28 26.36
C THR A 425 -15.49 13.84 24.90
N LEU A 426 -16.30 14.47 24.06
CA LEU A 426 -16.36 14.24 22.63
C LEU A 426 -15.35 15.13 21.92
N TYR A 427 -14.60 14.56 20.99
CA TYR A 427 -13.64 15.25 20.15
C TYR A 427 -14.14 15.28 18.71
N TYR A 428 -14.01 16.43 18.06
CA TYR A 428 -14.47 16.64 16.70
C TYR A 428 -13.46 17.45 15.88
N ALA A 429 -13.32 17.08 14.61
CA ALA A 429 -12.58 17.85 13.61
C ALA A 429 -13.49 18.96 13.06
N ILE A 430 -12.88 20.08 12.65
CA ILE A 430 -13.57 21.25 12.13
C ILE A 430 -13.04 21.51 10.72
N LYS A 431 -13.96 21.61 9.75
CA LYS A 431 -13.68 21.82 8.33
C LYS A 431 -13.88 23.27 7.92
N ASP A 432 -13.40 23.62 6.73
CA ASP A 432 -13.61 24.90 6.05
C ASP A 432 -13.22 26.13 6.86
N LEU A 433 -12.21 25.98 7.72
CA LEU A 433 -11.67 27.07 8.51
C LEU A 433 -10.90 28.08 7.64
N PRO A 434 -10.84 29.35 8.05
CA PRO A 434 -10.05 30.37 7.36
C PRO A 434 -8.56 30.00 7.26
N ASN A 435 -7.90 30.41 6.18
CA ASN A 435 -6.48 30.10 5.92
C ASN A 435 -5.52 30.61 7.01
N GLU A 436 -5.94 31.63 7.77
CA GLU A 436 -5.21 32.16 8.91
C GLU A 436 -4.97 31.09 9.98
N VAL A 437 -5.89 30.14 10.14
CA VAL A 437 -5.73 29.01 11.07
C VAL A 437 -4.56 28.10 10.69
N PHE A 438 -4.28 27.98 9.38
CA PHE A 438 -3.23 27.11 8.83
C PHE A 438 -1.95 27.88 8.48
N SER A 439 -1.81 29.11 8.98
CA SER A 439 -0.66 29.95 8.67
C SER A 439 0.59 29.52 9.44
N PRO A 440 1.80 29.68 8.85
CA PRO A 440 3.06 29.44 9.54
C PRO A 440 3.18 30.25 10.83
N VAL A 441 3.89 29.67 11.81
CA VAL A 441 4.23 30.29 13.08
C VAL A 441 5.59 30.97 13.03
N ASP A 442 5.80 31.94 13.92
CA ASP A 442 7.07 32.64 14.03
C ASP A 442 8.17 31.79 14.68
N LEU A 443 9.40 32.29 14.65
CA LEU A 443 10.58 31.60 15.20
C LEU A 443 10.40 31.18 16.67
N ARG A 444 9.76 32.00 17.50
CA ARG A 444 9.62 31.73 18.94
C ARG A 444 8.59 30.65 19.17
N GLU A 445 7.41 30.80 18.58
CA GLU A 445 6.33 29.81 18.70
C GLU A 445 6.76 28.45 18.13
N PHE A 446 7.46 28.44 16.98
CA PHE A 446 8.04 27.22 16.44
C PHE A 446 8.97 26.52 17.45
N SER A 447 9.87 27.29 18.07
CA SER A 447 10.87 26.77 19.00
C SER A 447 10.23 26.25 20.29
N ASP A 448 9.24 26.95 20.82
CA ASP A 448 8.48 26.53 22.00
C ASP A 448 7.71 25.22 21.75
N ILE A 449 7.10 25.09 20.57
CA ILE A 449 6.44 23.84 20.15
C ILE A 449 7.45 22.70 20.07
N VAL A 450 8.63 22.93 19.48
CA VAL A 450 9.66 21.90 19.36
C VAL A 450 10.13 21.40 20.72
N VAL A 451 10.53 22.31 21.62
CA VAL A 451 11.04 21.94 22.96
C VAL A 451 9.96 21.25 23.77
N SER A 452 8.76 21.82 23.84
CA SER A 452 7.67 21.27 24.64
C SER A 452 7.18 19.91 24.14
N SER A 453 7.26 19.65 22.83
CA SER A 453 6.87 18.36 22.26
C SER A 453 7.91 17.28 22.54
N ILE A 454 9.20 17.59 22.37
CA ILE A 454 10.29 16.64 22.61
C ILE A 454 10.38 16.25 24.10
N ASP A 455 10.12 17.20 25.00
CA ASP A 455 10.13 16.93 26.45
C ASP A 455 8.96 16.04 26.91
N ARG A 456 7.84 16.06 26.18
CA ARG A 456 6.58 15.40 26.60
C ARG A 456 6.30 14.09 25.90
N TYR A 457 6.77 13.91 24.67
CA TYR A 457 6.38 12.78 23.82
C TYR A 457 7.58 12.02 23.31
N THR A 458 7.41 10.70 23.19
CA THR A 458 8.36 9.84 22.50
C THR A 458 8.24 10.07 20.99
N LEU A 459 9.22 10.73 20.40
CA LEU A 459 9.20 11.14 18.99
C LEU A 459 10.46 10.68 18.23
N ASN A 460 10.34 10.57 16.92
CA ASN A 460 11.47 10.60 16.01
C ASN A 460 11.87 12.07 15.80
N HIS A 461 12.87 12.55 16.55
CA HIS A 461 13.18 13.98 16.63
C HIS A 461 13.53 14.60 15.28
N LYS A 462 14.27 13.86 14.43
CA LYS A 462 14.61 14.31 13.09
C LYS A 462 13.36 14.51 12.24
N LEU A 463 12.52 13.47 12.18
CA LEU A 463 11.29 13.46 11.39
C LEU A 463 10.35 14.58 11.84
N PHE A 464 10.13 14.70 13.15
CA PHE A 464 9.30 15.75 13.74
C PHE A 464 9.75 17.16 13.35
N ILE A 465 11.05 17.45 13.45
CA ILE A 465 11.58 18.79 13.15
C ILE A 465 11.52 19.07 11.64
N GLU A 466 11.92 18.12 10.78
CA GLU A 466 11.91 18.31 9.33
C GLU A 466 10.48 18.51 8.81
N SER A 467 9.52 17.68 9.24
CA SER A 467 8.12 17.81 8.84
C SER A 467 7.49 19.11 9.33
N PHE A 468 7.82 19.55 10.55
CA PHE A 468 7.30 20.83 11.06
C PHE A 468 7.91 22.02 10.32
N LEU A 469 9.20 22.01 9.99
CA LEU A 469 9.84 23.04 9.15
C LEU A 469 9.22 23.11 7.76
N GLU A 470 8.92 21.95 7.16
CA GLU A 470 8.28 21.86 5.85
C GLU A 470 6.86 22.44 5.88
N TRP A 471 6.03 22.06 6.86
CA TRP A 471 4.71 22.64 7.04
C TRP A 471 4.79 24.17 7.28
N ASN A 472 5.76 24.61 8.07
CA ASN A 472 6.03 26.02 8.34
C ASN A 472 6.64 26.77 7.14
N LYS A 473 6.85 26.10 6.00
CA LYS A 473 7.46 26.65 4.77
C LYS A 473 8.82 27.30 5.03
N THR A 474 9.54 26.80 6.02
CA THR A 474 10.82 27.35 6.47
C THR A 474 11.95 26.66 5.72
N LYS A 475 12.79 27.44 5.03
CA LYS A 475 13.94 26.89 4.31
C LYS A 475 15.00 26.44 5.31
N TYR A 476 15.52 25.23 5.13
CA TYR A 476 16.58 24.74 5.99
C TYR A 476 17.63 23.96 5.22
N LYS A 477 18.78 23.76 5.86
CA LYS A 477 19.87 22.91 5.37
C LYS A 477 20.52 22.16 6.53
N TRP A 478 21.06 20.98 6.23
CA TRP A 478 21.94 20.27 7.13
C TRP A 478 23.37 20.82 7.07
N GLN A 479 23.98 20.98 8.24
CA GLN A 479 25.39 21.29 8.40
C GLN A 479 25.98 20.37 9.47
N GLY A 480 26.55 19.24 9.03
CA GLY A 480 26.96 18.18 9.95
C GLY A 480 25.73 17.55 10.61
N ASN A 481 25.71 17.48 11.94
CA ASN A 481 24.57 16.99 12.73
C ASN A 481 23.64 18.13 13.18
N SER A 482 23.61 19.24 12.43
CA SER A 482 22.80 20.40 12.78
C SER A 482 21.88 20.78 11.63
N ILE A 483 20.67 21.23 11.95
CA ILE A 483 19.78 21.93 11.02
C ILE A 483 19.97 23.43 11.22
N ILE A 484 20.11 24.16 10.11
CA ILE A 484 20.07 25.62 10.07
C ILE A 484 18.83 26.03 9.27
N ALA A 485 17.88 26.71 9.91
CA ALA A 485 16.59 27.10 9.36
C ALA A 485 16.43 28.63 9.34
N ASP A 486 15.99 29.16 8.20
CA ASP A 486 15.84 30.59 7.92
C ASP A 486 14.37 31.01 8.07
N PHE A 487 14.07 31.75 9.15
CA PHE A 487 12.76 32.34 9.43
C PHE A 487 12.64 33.77 8.87
N GLY A 488 13.54 34.16 7.97
CA GLY A 488 13.50 35.44 7.27
C GLY A 488 13.66 36.62 8.22
N LYS A 489 12.57 37.36 8.41
CA LYS A 489 12.56 38.56 9.27
C LYS A 489 12.71 38.23 10.76
N ASP A 490 12.35 37.01 11.18
CA ASP A 490 12.39 36.62 12.60
C ASP A 490 13.78 36.11 13.00
N GLY A 491 14.61 35.73 12.02
CA GLY A 491 16.00 35.34 12.21
C GLY A 491 16.32 33.92 11.79
N GLU A 492 17.36 33.34 12.38
CA GLU A 492 17.85 32.00 12.07
C GLU A 492 17.72 31.09 13.30
N LEU A 493 17.26 29.85 13.08
CA LEU A 493 17.23 28.78 14.07
C LEU A 493 18.33 27.77 13.76
N LYS A 494 19.16 27.46 14.74
CA LYS A 494 20.08 26.32 14.68
C LYS A 494 19.61 25.24 15.64
N ILE A 495 19.47 24.01 15.16
CA ILE A 495 19.14 22.85 16.00
C ILE A 495 20.27 21.84 15.88
N ASP A 496 20.85 21.45 17.02
CA ASP A 496 21.91 20.45 17.09
C ASP A 496 21.33 19.09 17.48
N PHE A 497 21.84 18.05 16.82
CA PHE A 497 21.51 16.66 17.10
C PHE A 497 22.76 15.90 17.58
N GLU A 498 22.53 14.95 18.48
CA GLU A 498 23.48 13.91 18.82
C GLU A 498 23.11 12.58 18.16
N LYS A 499 24.11 11.78 17.83
CA LYS A 499 23.92 10.50 17.16
C LYS A 499 23.92 9.37 18.19
N GLU A 500 22.79 8.68 18.30
CA GLU A 500 22.63 7.49 19.14
C GLU A 500 22.31 6.28 18.26
N GLY A 501 23.34 5.47 17.95
CA GLY A 501 23.22 4.41 16.95
C GLY A 501 22.89 5.00 15.58
N ASP A 502 21.76 4.61 15.00
CA ASP A 502 21.26 5.14 13.73
C ASP A 502 20.26 6.31 13.90
N LYS A 503 19.95 6.70 15.15
CA LYS A 503 19.01 7.79 15.45
C LYS A 503 19.73 9.13 15.65
N LEU A 504 19.05 10.20 15.29
CA LEU A 504 19.44 11.58 15.60
C LEU A 504 18.51 12.11 16.69
N ILE A 505 19.10 12.42 17.83
CA ILE A 505 18.39 12.89 19.02
C ILE A 505 18.64 14.39 19.16
N PHE A 506 17.57 15.17 19.22
CA PHE A 506 17.61 16.57 19.62
C PHE A 506 18.48 16.79 20.85
N LYS A 507 19.43 17.72 20.75
CA LYS A 507 20.33 18.08 21.85
C LYS A 507 20.03 19.48 22.37
N GLU A 508 20.05 20.47 21.48
CA GLU A 508 19.86 21.87 21.86
C GLU A 508 19.45 22.69 20.62
N LEU A 509 18.74 23.80 20.83
CA LEU A 509 18.46 24.79 19.80
C LEU A 509 18.95 26.19 20.18
N TYR A 510 19.29 26.98 19.18
CA TYR A 510 19.82 28.34 19.32
C TYR A 510 19.08 29.30 18.40
N LEU A 511 18.65 30.43 18.97
CA LEU A 511 17.92 31.49 18.26
C LEU A 511 18.84 32.66 17.94
N ASN A 512 18.93 33.02 16.67
CA ASN A 512 19.60 34.23 16.20
C ASN A 512 18.56 35.21 15.67
N GLU A 513 17.89 35.92 16.58
CA GLU A 513 16.86 36.91 16.23
C GLU A 513 17.45 38.14 15.52
N VAL A 514 16.76 38.63 14.48
CA VAL A 514 17.05 39.93 13.89
C VAL A 514 16.35 40.99 14.75
N LYS A 515 17.14 41.83 15.43
CA LYS A 515 16.64 42.92 16.30
C LYS A 515 15.94 44.04 15.54
#